data_AF-A0A8J4SXT8-F1
#
_entry.id   AF-A0A8J4SXT8-F1
#
_cell.length_a   1.000
_cell.length_b   1.000
_cell.length_c   1.000
_cell.angle_alpha   90.00
_cell.angle_beta   90.00
_cell.angle_gamma   90.00
#
_symmetry.space_group_name_H-M   'P 1'
#
loop_
_entity.id
_entity.type
_entity.pdbx_description
1 polymer ?
#
loop_
_entity_poly.entity_id
_entity_poly.type
_entity_poly.pdbx_seq_one_letter_code
_entity_poly.pdbx_strand_id
1 'polypeptide(L)'
;MMASTKDILRLEIGVFLHEFVQHLKSIVNGKTPSGFQTFNLSTQHTVAYSAHDSDVTFLLAAFGVYDGKLVAYSSSVVLELYGPSQPGLLEQFSLQLLYKRGFSDPDGKYLQFPVCSDRPPTSGCPLNLVMKQIEPLLLDPADFQSTCAAVGDTHFMNAVQYIVSYSTSPFFILIMLSCVLVMLCLTWLFIYQRYKNRTRNSEIFRFAHLHSTA
;
A
#
# COMPACT_ATOMS: atom_id res chain seq x y z
N MET A 1 -10.12 -8.25 14.65
CA MET A 1 -11.39 -8.44 13.92
C MET A 1 -11.13 -9.41 12.78
N MET A 2 -11.93 -10.47 12.63
CA MET A 2 -11.89 -11.27 11.39
C MET A 2 -12.69 -10.51 10.33
N ALA A 3 -12.04 -10.11 9.23
CA ALA A 3 -12.70 -9.44 8.13
C ALA A 3 -13.70 -10.41 7.46
N SER A 4 -14.88 -9.90 7.07
CA SER A 4 -15.83 -10.68 6.27
C SER A 4 -15.22 -10.96 4.88
N THR A 5 -15.61 -12.06 4.22
CA THR A 5 -15.19 -12.35 2.84
C THR A 5 -15.43 -11.17 1.90
N LYS A 6 -16.54 -10.42 2.11
CA LYS A 6 -16.85 -9.23 1.31
C LYS A 6 -15.89 -8.07 1.56
N ASP A 7 -15.45 -7.88 2.81
CA ASP A 7 -14.51 -6.81 3.17
C ASP A 7 -13.14 -7.10 2.57
N ILE A 8 -12.69 -8.35 2.62
CA ILE A 8 -11.45 -8.79 1.98
C ILE A 8 -11.54 -8.51 0.47
N LEU A 9 -12.61 -8.94 -0.21
CA LEU A 9 -12.77 -8.69 -1.64
C LEU A 9 -12.81 -7.20 -1.98
N ARG A 10 -13.50 -6.38 -1.18
CA ARG A 10 -13.57 -4.93 -1.36
C ARG A 10 -12.18 -4.28 -1.26
N LEU A 11 -11.35 -4.74 -0.33
CA LEU A 11 -10.00 -4.18 -0.12
C LEU A 11 -9.00 -4.68 -1.18
N GLU A 12 -9.08 -5.94 -1.58
CA GLU A 12 -8.11 -6.58 -2.48
C GLU A 12 -8.34 -6.21 -3.95
N ILE A 13 -9.58 -6.20 -4.44
CA ILE A 13 -9.89 -5.99 -5.86
C ILE A 13 -10.84 -4.80 -6.10
N GLY A 14 -11.35 -4.14 -5.05
CA GLY A 14 -12.41 -3.13 -5.18
C GLY A 14 -12.04 -1.91 -6.00
N VAL A 15 -10.77 -1.47 -5.96
CA VAL A 15 -10.25 -0.37 -6.78
C VAL A 15 -10.26 -0.75 -8.26
N PHE A 16 -9.79 -1.95 -8.59
CA PHE A 16 -9.85 -2.46 -9.97
C PHE A 16 -11.30 -2.58 -10.46
N LEU A 17 -12.20 -3.12 -9.63
CA LEU A 17 -13.62 -3.23 -9.99
C LEU A 17 -14.27 -1.86 -10.22
N HIS A 18 -13.89 -0.84 -9.44
CA HIS A 18 -14.35 0.53 -9.66
C HIS A 18 -13.97 1.02 -11.06
N GLU A 19 -12.69 0.95 -11.40
CA GLU A 19 -12.18 1.36 -12.72
C GLU A 19 -12.81 0.55 -13.85
N PHE A 20 -12.95 -0.76 -13.67
CA PHE A 20 -13.64 -1.64 -14.62
C PHE A 20 -15.09 -1.20 -14.89
N VAL A 21 -15.86 -0.89 -13.84
CA VAL A 21 -17.24 -0.41 -13.97
C VAL A 21 -17.30 0.95 -14.68
N GLN A 22 -16.38 1.87 -14.36
CA GLN A 22 -16.31 3.17 -15.04
C GLN A 22 -15.99 3.00 -16.52
N HIS A 23 -15.05 2.12 -16.85
CA HIS A 23 -14.68 1.83 -18.22
C HIS A 23 -15.87 1.26 -19.01
N LEU A 24 -16.59 0.28 -18.47
CA LEU A 24 -17.80 -0.26 -19.12
C LEU A 24 -18.89 0.79 -19.30
N LYS A 25 -19.14 1.65 -18.30
CA LYS A 25 -20.10 2.77 -18.43
C LYS A 25 -19.68 3.74 -19.53
N SER A 26 -18.38 4.00 -19.68
CA SER A 26 -17.87 4.87 -20.72
C SER A 26 -18.12 4.29 -22.12
N ILE A 27 -17.83 3.00 -22.29
CA ILE A 27 -18.13 2.24 -23.51
C ILE A 27 -19.63 2.33 -23.81
N VAL A 28 -20.50 1.96 -22.87
CA VAL A 28 -21.97 1.99 -23.07
C VAL A 28 -22.48 3.39 -23.46
N ASN A 29 -21.90 4.45 -22.90
CA ASN A 29 -22.28 5.83 -23.18
C ASN A 29 -21.67 6.40 -24.46
N GLY A 30 -20.81 5.67 -25.17
CA GLY A 30 -20.11 6.17 -26.35
C GLY A 30 -19.18 7.36 -26.05
N LYS A 31 -18.73 7.49 -24.80
CA LYS A 31 -17.83 8.56 -24.36
C LYS A 31 -16.43 7.99 -24.21
N THR A 32 -15.41 8.81 -24.45
CA THR A 32 -14.04 8.48 -24.01
C THR A 32 -14.01 8.46 -22.48
N PRO A 33 -13.37 7.46 -21.85
CA PRO A 33 -13.30 7.35 -20.41
C PRO A 33 -12.61 8.59 -19.82
N SER A 34 -13.41 9.48 -19.26
CA SER A 34 -12.94 10.63 -18.47
C SER A 34 -12.57 10.11 -17.09
N GLY A 35 -11.36 9.60 -16.92
CA GLY A 35 -10.94 9.03 -15.62
C GLY A 35 -9.48 8.64 -15.50
N PHE A 36 -8.80 8.27 -16.58
CA PHE A 36 -7.36 8.05 -16.51
C PHE A 36 -6.62 9.39 -16.54
N GLN A 37 -6.11 9.85 -15.41
CA GLN A 37 -5.23 11.02 -15.35
C GLN A 37 -3.90 10.81 -16.11
N THR A 38 -3.63 9.60 -16.66
CA THR A 38 -2.38 9.29 -17.38
C THR A 38 -2.52 8.44 -18.66
N PHE A 39 -3.65 7.78 -18.94
CA PHE A 39 -3.84 6.97 -20.16
C PHE A 39 -5.28 6.96 -20.67
N ASN A 40 -5.58 7.69 -21.75
CA ASN A 40 -6.88 7.55 -22.42
C ASN A 40 -7.04 6.10 -22.93
N LEU A 41 -7.78 5.26 -22.20
CA LEU A 41 -8.16 3.94 -22.68
C LEU A 41 -8.99 4.15 -23.94
N SER A 42 -8.45 3.68 -25.06
CA SER A 42 -9.13 3.75 -26.35
C SER A 42 -10.48 3.04 -26.23
N THR A 43 -11.51 3.57 -26.86
CA THR A 43 -12.78 2.86 -27.07
C THR A 43 -12.62 1.66 -28.01
N GLN A 44 -11.39 1.37 -28.48
CA GLN A 44 -11.04 0.18 -29.26
C GLN A 44 -10.86 -1.09 -28.40
N HIS A 45 -11.19 -2.21 -29.03
CA HIS A 45 -12.04 -3.28 -28.52
C HIS A 45 -11.39 -4.30 -27.55
N THR A 46 -10.17 -4.06 -27.06
CA THR A 46 -9.50 -5.03 -26.17
C THR A 46 -8.54 -4.34 -25.21
N VAL A 47 -8.73 -4.58 -23.91
CA VAL A 47 -7.80 -4.17 -22.86
C VAL A 47 -7.27 -5.43 -22.19
N ALA A 48 -5.95 -5.50 -22.02
CA ALA A 48 -5.29 -6.61 -21.36
C ALA A 48 -4.58 -6.13 -20.09
N TYR A 49 -4.83 -6.83 -18.99
CA TYR A 49 -4.15 -6.63 -17.71
C TYR A 49 -3.28 -7.83 -17.44
N SER A 50 -1.98 -7.61 -17.24
CA SER A 50 -1.08 -8.63 -16.70
C SER A 50 -1.19 -8.61 -15.19
N ALA A 51 -1.49 -9.75 -14.59
CA ALA A 51 -1.82 -9.87 -13.17
C ALA A 51 -1.26 -11.17 -12.58
N HIS A 52 -1.39 -11.33 -11.26
CA HIS A 52 -0.99 -12.51 -10.51
C HIS A 52 -2.18 -13.46 -10.26
N ASP A 53 -1.87 -14.67 -9.80
CA ASP A 53 -2.84 -15.68 -9.38
C ASP A 53 -3.79 -15.20 -8.28
N SER A 54 -3.28 -14.40 -7.34
CA SER A 54 -4.10 -13.72 -6.31
C SER A 54 -5.15 -12.80 -6.93
N ASP A 55 -4.76 -11.99 -7.92
CA ASP A 55 -5.66 -11.02 -8.57
C ASP A 55 -6.78 -11.74 -9.31
N VAL A 56 -6.44 -12.80 -10.06
CA VAL A 56 -7.40 -13.65 -10.76
C VAL A 56 -8.34 -14.33 -9.75
N THR A 57 -7.81 -14.79 -8.62
CA THR A 57 -8.61 -15.41 -7.55
C THR A 57 -9.64 -14.43 -7.01
N PHE A 58 -9.23 -13.22 -6.63
CA PHE A 58 -10.14 -12.20 -6.11
C PHE A 58 -11.13 -11.71 -7.16
N LEU A 59 -10.72 -11.60 -8.43
CA LEU A 59 -11.62 -11.25 -9.53
C LEU A 59 -12.73 -12.30 -9.72
N LEU A 60 -12.37 -13.57 -9.82
CA LEU A 60 -13.35 -14.66 -9.94
C LEU A 60 -14.25 -14.75 -8.70
N ALA A 61 -13.71 -14.51 -7.51
CA ALA A 61 -14.47 -14.52 -6.26
C ALA A 61 -15.45 -13.34 -6.18
N ALA A 62 -15.06 -12.14 -6.63
CA ALA A 62 -15.93 -10.97 -6.70
C ALA A 62 -17.10 -11.18 -7.66
N PHE A 63 -16.88 -11.85 -8.79
CA PHE A 63 -17.97 -12.25 -9.70
C PHE A 63 -18.77 -13.47 -9.19
N GLY A 64 -18.36 -14.09 -8.08
CA GLY A 64 -19.05 -15.24 -7.48
C GLY A 64 -18.86 -16.54 -8.25
N VAL A 65 -17.81 -16.66 -9.06
CA VAL A 65 -17.54 -17.79 -9.95
C VAL A 65 -16.23 -18.54 -9.64
N TYR A 66 -15.53 -18.15 -8.57
CA TYR A 66 -14.35 -18.85 -8.10
C TYR A 66 -14.70 -20.24 -7.58
N ASP A 67 -13.92 -21.25 -7.98
CA ASP A 67 -14.19 -22.66 -7.67
C ASP A 67 -13.31 -23.23 -6.56
N GLY A 68 -12.54 -22.38 -5.86
CA GLY A 68 -11.67 -22.79 -4.76
C GLY A 68 -10.36 -23.45 -5.20
N LYS A 69 -10.07 -23.53 -6.50
CA LYS A 69 -8.84 -24.16 -7.00
C LYS A 69 -7.75 -23.15 -7.26
N LEU A 70 -6.49 -23.61 -7.14
CA LEU A 70 -5.32 -22.82 -7.51
C LEU A 70 -5.42 -22.34 -8.96
N VAL A 71 -5.08 -21.08 -9.17
CA VAL A 71 -4.97 -20.47 -10.50
C VAL A 71 -3.65 -20.93 -11.12
N ALA A 72 -3.74 -21.63 -12.25
CA ALA A 72 -2.57 -22.14 -12.94
C ALA A 72 -1.81 -21.04 -13.69
N TYR A 73 -0.51 -21.24 -13.93
CA TYR A 73 0.28 -20.36 -14.78
C TYR A 73 -0.36 -20.17 -16.16
N SER A 74 -0.27 -18.95 -16.67
CA SER A 74 -0.85 -18.54 -17.96
C SER A 74 -2.38 -18.71 -18.02
N SER A 75 -3.07 -18.70 -16.88
CA SER A 75 -4.53 -18.56 -16.87
C SER A 75 -4.95 -17.19 -17.37
N SER A 76 -6.14 -17.09 -17.95
CA SER A 76 -6.71 -15.81 -18.36
C SER A 76 -8.21 -15.76 -18.09
N VAL A 77 -8.67 -14.60 -17.62
CA VAL A 77 -10.09 -14.26 -17.53
C VAL A 77 -10.39 -13.29 -18.67
N VAL A 78 -11.31 -13.65 -19.55
CA VAL A 78 -11.76 -12.80 -20.65
C VAL A 78 -13.18 -12.33 -20.33
N LEU A 79 -13.35 -11.02 -20.27
CA LEU A 79 -14.63 -10.36 -20.03
C LEU A 79 -15.10 -9.74 -21.35
N GLU A 80 -16.15 -10.30 -21.91
CA GLU A 80 -16.66 -9.93 -23.23
C GLU A 80 -17.95 -9.13 -23.07
N LEU A 81 -17.97 -7.90 -23.59
CA LEU A 81 -19.16 -7.05 -23.55
C LEU A 81 -19.85 -7.09 -24.92
N TYR A 82 -21.09 -7.59 -24.93
CA TYR A 82 -21.96 -7.60 -26.10
C TYR A 82 -23.07 -6.59 -25.92
N GLY A 83 -23.51 -5.95 -27.00
CA GLY A 83 -24.64 -5.02 -26.95
C GLY A 83 -24.83 -4.26 -28.25
N PRO A 84 -25.81 -3.35 -28.30
CA PRO A 84 -26.05 -2.51 -29.47
C PRO A 84 -24.91 -1.52 -29.71
N SER A 85 -24.90 -0.89 -30.88
CA SER A 85 -24.03 0.26 -31.13
C SER A 85 -24.22 1.34 -30.07
N GLN A 86 -23.12 1.94 -29.62
CA GLN A 86 -23.13 2.99 -28.62
C GLN A 86 -23.74 4.28 -29.19
N PRO A 87 -24.39 5.13 -28.38
CA PRO A 87 -24.73 4.91 -26.96
C PRO A 87 -25.95 3.98 -26.77
N GLY A 88 -26.02 3.28 -25.64
CA GLY A 88 -27.17 2.43 -25.29
C GLY A 88 -27.46 2.38 -23.79
N LEU A 89 -28.48 1.62 -23.40
CA LEU A 89 -28.83 1.40 -21.98
C LEU A 89 -28.07 0.19 -21.43
N LEU A 90 -27.63 0.24 -20.16
CA LEU A 90 -26.90 -0.86 -19.50
C LEU A 90 -27.62 -2.22 -19.62
N GLU A 91 -28.95 -2.21 -19.62
CA GLU A 91 -29.79 -3.43 -19.70
C GLU A 91 -29.74 -4.11 -21.08
N GLN A 92 -29.35 -3.36 -22.13
CA GLN A 92 -29.22 -3.87 -23.49
C GLN A 92 -27.84 -4.49 -23.75
N PHE A 93 -26.90 -4.33 -22.82
CA PHE A 93 -25.59 -4.95 -22.88
C PHE A 93 -25.55 -6.21 -22.02
N SER A 94 -24.84 -7.23 -22.48
CA SER A 94 -24.55 -8.44 -21.73
C SER A 94 -23.05 -8.63 -21.55
N LEU A 95 -22.66 -9.09 -20.36
CA LEU A 95 -21.29 -9.45 -20.03
C LEU A 95 -21.16 -10.97 -20.01
N GLN A 96 -20.15 -11.49 -20.71
CA GLN A 96 -19.74 -12.89 -20.64
C GLN A 96 -18.37 -13.00 -19.94
N LEU A 97 -18.15 -14.09 -19.22
CA LEU A 97 -16.88 -14.39 -18.56
C LEU A 97 -16.39 -15.75 -19.02
N LEU A 98 -15.33 -15.76 -19.82
CA LEU A 98 -14.59 -16.96 -20.22
C LEU A 98 -13.36 -17.08 -19.32
N TYR A 99 -13.21 -18.23 -18.67
CA TYR A 99 -12.03 -18.54 -17.86
C TYR A 99 -11.23 -19.68 -18.48
N LYS A 100 -9.99 -19.36 -18.85
CA LYS A 100 -8.99 -20.32 -19.35
C LYS A 100 -8.05 -20.70 -18.21
N ARG A 101 -7.99 -21.99 -17.87
CA ARG A 101 -7.28 -22.53 -16.70
C ARG A 101 -5.82 -22.86 -16.96
N GLY A 102 -5.12 -22.00 -17.69
CA GLY A 102 -3.70 -22.15 -18.00
C GLY A 102 -3.42 -22.62 -19.42
N PHE A 103 -2.15 -22.90 -19.72
CA PHE A 103 -1.72 -23.21 -21.08
C PHE A 103 -2.35 -24.49 -21.65
N SER A 104 -2.63 -25.48 -20.80
CA SER A 104 -3.18 -26.78 -21.20
C SER A 104 -4.68 -26.75 -21.52
N ASP A 105 -5.34 -25.62 -21.30
CA ASP A 105 -6.75 -25.39 -21.56
C ASP A 105 -6.88 -24.49 -22.80
N PRO A 106 -6.91 -25.02 -24.03
CA PRO A 106 -6.90 -24.20 -25.23
C PRO A 106 -8.17 -23.34 -25.34
N ASP A 107 -9.32 -23.92 -25.00
CA ASP A 107 -10.65 -23.37 -25.27
C ASP A 107 -11.23 -22.56 -24.10
N GLY A 108 -10.84 -22.88 -22.86
CA GLY A 108 -11.42 -22.27 -21.68
C GLY A 108 -12.88 -22.70 -21.43
N LYS A 109 -13.50 -22.08 -20.43
CA LYS A 109 -14.91 -22.34 -20.07
C LYS A 109 -15.63 -21.05 -19.71
N TYR A 110 -16.79 -20.83 -20.34
CA TYR A 110 -17.71 -19.78 -19.94
C TYR A 110 -18.30 -20.09 -18.55
N LEU A 111 -18.17 -19.14 -17.61
CA LEU A 111 -18.66 -19.28 -16.24
C LEU A 111 -19.99 -18.55 -16.06
N GLN A 112 -20.89 -19.16 -15.29
CA GLN A 112 -22.20 -18.60 -15.02
C GLN A 112 -22.15 -17.59 -13.88
N PHE A 113 -22.55 -16.35 -14.13
CA PHE A 113 -22.77 -15.38 -13.04
C PHE A 113 -23.95 -15.86 -12.16
N PRO A 114 -23.81 -15.87 -10.81
CA PRO A 114 -24.86 -16.33 -9.91
C PRO A 114 -26.18 -15.58 -10.07
N VAL A 115 -26.14 -14.27 -10.31
CA VAL A 115 -27.31 -13.42 -10.54
C VAL A 115 -28.08 -13.79 -11.82
N CYS A 116 -27.47 -14.54 -12.74
CA CYS A 116 -28.05 -14.98 -13.99
C CYS A 116 -28.11 -16.51 -14.09
N SER A 117 -28.48 -17.20 -13.01
CA SER A 117 -28.54 -18.68 -12.97
C SER A 117 -29.64 -19.30 -13.85
N ASP A 118 -30.53 -18.48 -14.40
CA ASP A 118 -31.67 -18.84 -15.23
C ASP A 118 -31.34 -19.06 -16.72
N ARG A 119 -30.10 -18.78 -17.13
CA ARG A 119 -29.66 -18.76 -18.54
C ARG A 119 -28.30 -19.42 -18.71
N PRO A 120 -27.92 -19.85 -19.93
CA PRO A 120 -26.61 -20.46 -20.16
C PRO A 120 -25.47 -19.43 -20.11
N PRO A 121 -24.24 -19.82 -19.72
CA PRO A 121 -23.10 -18.92 -19.59
C PRO A 121 -22.77 -18.15 -20.88
N THR A 122 -22.93 -18.82 -22.02
CA THR A 122 -22.65 -18.30 -23.36
C THR A 122 -23.65 -17.23 -23.83
N SER A 123 -24.79 -17.07 -23.15
CA SER A 123 -25.72 -15.96 -23.41
C SER A 123 -25.32 -14.68 -22.69
N GLY A 124 -24.41 -14.77 -21.72
CA GLY A 124 -24.00 -13.67 -20.85
C GLY A 124 -25.06 -13.28 -19.83
N CYS A 125 -24.73 -12.25 -19.06
CA CYS A 125 -25.59 -11.68 -18.03
C CYS A 125 -25.80 -10.19 -18.29
N PRO A 126 -27.04 -9.66 -18.21
CA PRO A 126 -27.30 -8.24 -18.38
C PRO A 126 -26.39 -7.38 -17.51
N LEU A 127 -25.77 -6.36 -18.10
CA LEU A 127 -24.67 -5.64 -17.47
C LEU A 127 -25.13 -4.91 -16.19
N ASN A 128 -26.36 -4.40 -16.16
CA ASN A 128 -26.95 -3.78 -14.98
C ASN A 128 -27.02 -4.75 -13.78
N LEU A 129 -27.31 -6.03 -14.02
CA LEU A 129 -27.39 -7.05 -12.97
C LEU A 129 -26.00 -7.40 -12.43
N VAL A 130 -25.01 -7.54 -13.32
CA VAL A 130 -23.62 -7.78 -12.91
C VAL A 130 -23.08 -6.61 -12.10
N MET A 131 -23.28 -5.37 -12.57
CA MET A 131 -22.87 -4.16 -11.86
C MET A 131 -23.49 -4.08 -10.46
N LYS A 132 -24.78 -4.40 -10.34
CA LYS A 132 -25.48 -4.44 -9.04
C LYS A 132 -24.92 -5.52 -8.11
N GLN A 133 -24.50 -6.67 -8.65
CA GLN A 133 -23.89 -7.74 -7.85
C GLN A 133 -22.56 -7.29 -7.23
N ILE A 134 -21.71 -6.60 -8.00
CA ILE A 134 -20.36 -6.19 -7.56
C ILE A 134 -20.34 -4.81 -6.88
N GLU A 135 -21.43 -4.04 -6.93
CA GLU A 135 -21.56 -2.71 -6.34
C GLU A 135 -21.04 -2.61 -4.88
N PRO A 136 -21.34 -3.55 -3.96
CA PRO A 136 -20.85 -3.48 -2.59
C PRO A 136 -19.31 -3.60 -2.47
N LEU A 137 -18.67 -4.17 -3.49
CA LEU A 137 -17.23 -4.43 -3.53
C LEU A 137 -16.44 -3.25 -4.11
N LEU A 138 -17.12 -2.27 -4.73
CA LEU A 138 -16.45 -1.13 -5.35
C LEU A 138 -15.80 -0.26 -4.29
N LEU A 139 -14.54 0.11 -4.53
CA LEU A 139 -13.78 1.03 -3.71
C LEU A 139 -13.26 2.16 -4.61
N ASP A 140 -13.68 3.39 -4.32
CA ASP A 140 -13.17 4.56 -5.04
C ASP A 140 -11.65 4.68 -4.80
N PRO A 141 -10.83 4.88 -5.85
CA PRO A 141 -9.39 5.11 -5.68
C PRO A 141 -9.06 6.23 -4.67
N ALA A 142 -9.90 7.27 -4.57
CA ALA A 142 -9.71 8.36 -3.62
C ALA A 142 -9.90 7.91 -2.16
N ASP A 143 -10.74 6.91 -1.93
CA ASP A 143 -11.05 6.36 -0.60
C ASP A 143 -10.14 5.18 -0.22
N PHE A 144 -9.32 4.68 -1.15
CA PHE A 144 -8.47 3.51 -0.90
C PHE A 144 -7.56 3.71 0.30
N GLN A 145 -6.87 4.85 0.37
CA GLN A 145 -5.90 5.11 1.44
C GLN A 145 -6.56 5.26 2.81
N SER A 146 -7.71 5.93 2.89
CA SER A 146 -8.45 6.10 4.15
C SER A 146 -9.08 4.79 4.62
N THR A 147 -9.52 3.94 3.69
CA THR A 147 -10.12 2.64 4.00
C THR A 147 -9.06 1.62 4.43
N CYS A 148 -7.88 1.63 3.81
CA CYS A 148 -6.75 0.75 4.15
C CYS A 148 -5.93 1.26 5.34
N ALA A 149 -6.16 2.49 5.79
CA ALA A 149 -5.54 2.97 7.02
C ALA A 149 -6.00 2.05 8.16
N ALA A 150 -5.06 1.28 8.71
CA ALA A 150 -5.31 0.61 9.97
C ALA A 150 -5.85 1.68 10.92
N VAL A 151 -6.96 1.39 11.61
CA VAL A 151 -7.33 2.15 12.81
C VAL A 151 -6.25 1.87 13.83
N GLY A 152 -5.08 2.47 13.63
CA GLY A 152 -4.18 2.75 14.72
C GLY A 152 -5.00 3.64 15.61
N ASP A 153 -5.39 3.13 16.78
CA ASP A 153 -5.78 3.98 17.89
C ASP A 153 -4.71 5.06 17.95
N THR A 154 -5.03 6.24 17.43
CA THR A 154 -4.14 7.40 17.44
C THR A 154 -3.71 7.69 18.87
N HIS A 155 -4.56 7.33 19.85
CA HIS A 155 -4.25 7.27 21.27
C HIS A 155 -3.11 6.30 21.65
N PHE A 156 -3.06 5.08 21.11
CA PHE A 156 -2.02 4.10 21.44
C PHE A 156 -0.67 4.51 20.85
N MET A 157 -0.63 4.91 19.58
CA MET A 157 0.62 5.35 18.95
C MET A 157 1.15 6.64 19.59
N ASN A 158 0.28 7.60 19.93
CA ASN A 158 0.68 8.80 20.67
C ASN A 158 1.15 8.48 22.10
N ALA A 159 0.54 7.51 22.78
CA ALA A 159 0.98 7.07 24.11
C ALA A 159 2.35 6.38 24.07
N VAL A 160 2.58 5.51 23.08
CA VAL A 160 3.89 4.86 22.87
C VAL A 160 4.97 5.89 22.53
N GLN A 161 4.67 6.85 21.65
CA GLN A 161 5.62 7.90 21.30
C GLN A 161 5.92 8.83 22.50
N TYR A 162 4.92 9.11 23.35
CA TYR A 162 5.09 9.87 24.59
C TYR A 162 5.97 9.11 25.60
N ILE A 163 5.72 7.82 25.81
CA ILE A 163 6.51 6.98 26.74
C ILE A 163 7.96 6.83 26.26
N VAL A 164 8.18 6.57 24.97
CA VAL A 164 9.53 6.45 24.40
C VAL A 164 10.28 7.77 24.56
N SER A 165 9.66 8.90 24.19
CA SER A 165 10.28 10.23 24.30
C SER A 165 10.60 10.61 25.74
N TYR A 166 9.71 10.31 26.69
CA TYR A 166 9.93 10.56 28.11
C TYR A 166 11.03 9.66 28.69
N SER A 167 11.13 8.41 28.24
CA SER A 167 12.16 7.48 28.73
C SER A 167 13.54 7.78 28.19
N THR A 168 13.70 8.23 26.94
CA THR A 168 15.01 8.41 26.31
C THR A 168 15.62 9.78 26.57
N SER A 169 14.79 10.83 26.70
CA SER A 169 15.23 12.21 26.91
C SER A 169 16.12 12.43 28.16
N PRO A 170 15.79 11.92 29.37
CA PRO A 170 16.62 12.16 30.54
C PRO A 170 17.99 11.47 30.48
N PHE A 171 18.10 10.30 29.82
CA PHE A 171 19.38 9.61 29.65
C PHE A 171 20.34 10.41 28.76
N PHE A 172 19.88 10.98 27.66
CA PHE A 172 20.71 11.83 26.80
C PHE A 172 21.19 13.09 27.53
N ILE A 173 20.33 13.72 28.35
CA ILE A 173 20.70 14.90 29.13
C ILE A 173 21.77 14.55 30.19
N LEU A 174 21.62 13.42 30.89
CA LEU A 174 22.60 12.95 31.87
C LEU A 174 23.96 12.64 31.24
N ILE A 175 23.98 12.01 30.05
CA ILE A 175 25.22 11.76 29.31
C ILE A 175 25.90 13.08 28.95
N MET A 176 25.15 14.05 28.42
CA MET A 176 25.72 15.36 28.05
C MET A 176 26.29 16.12 29.25
N LEU A 177 25.59 16.11 30.40
CA LEU A 177 26.09 16.73 31.63
C LEU A 177 27.35 16.04 32.15
N SER A 178 27.42 14.71 32.07
CA SER A 178 28.60 13.96 32.47
C SER A 178 29.81 14.30 31.59
N CYS A 179 29.63 14.44 30.27
CA CYS A 179 30.69 14.85 29.36
C CYS A 179 31.21 16.26 29.67
N VAL A 180 30.32 17.21 29.97
CA VAL A 180 30.71 18.58 30.35
C VAL A 180 31.52 18.57 31.65
N LEU A 181 31.10 17.81 32.66
CA LEU A 181 31.84 17.69 33.93
C LEU A 181 33.23 17.10 33.72
N VAL A 182 33.36 16.05 32.90
CA VAL A 182 34.67 15.47 32.55
C VAL A 182 35.56 16.50 31.85
N MET A 183 35.03 17.27 30.90
CA MET A 183 35.79 18.32 30.21
C MET A 183 36.23 19.44 31.15
N LEU A 184 35.39 19.84 32.11
CA LEU A 184 35.75 20.80 33.14
C LEU A 184 36.83 20.26 34.09
N CYS A 185 36.75 18.99 34.49
CA CYS A 185 37.79 18.33 35.28
C CYS A 185 39.12 18.26 34.53
N LEU A 186 39.12 17.90 33.26
CA LEU A 186 40.33 17.83 32.44
C LEU A 186 40.99 19.20 32.24
N THR A 187 40.19 20.24 31.99
CA THR A 187 40.72 21.61 31.87
C THR A 187 41.26 22.12 33.20
N TRP A 188 40.58 21.84 34.32
CA TRP A 188 41.07 22.19 35.66
C TRP A 188 42.38 21.47 36.00
N LEU A 189 42.48 20.16 35.73
CA LEU A 189 43.71 19.39 35.91
C LEU A 189 44.86 19.94 35.05
N PHE A 190 44.58 20.31 33.80
CA PHE A 190 45.57 20.92 32.92
C PHE A 190 46.08 22.27 33.45
N ILE A 191 45.17 23.14 33.92
CA ILE A 191 45.52 24.41 34.54
C ILE A 191 46.33 24.19 35.83
N TYR A 192 45.90 23.25 36.68
CA TYR A 192 46.60 22.91 37.92
C TYR A 192 48.02 22.38 37.65
N GLN A 193 48.18 21.48 36.67
CA GLN A 193 49.50 20.97 36.27
C GLN A 193 50.39 22.10 35.74
N ARG A 194 49.85 23.03 34.94
CA ARG A 194 50.61 24.20 34.48
C ARG A 194 51.00 25.12 35.62
N TYR A 195 50.10 25.37 36.58
CA TYR A 195 50.41 26.17 37.77
C TYR A 195 51.53 25.53 38.59
N LYS A 196 51.42 24.22 38.88
CA LYS A 196 52.43 23.45 39.62
C LYS A 196 53.79 23.39 38.90
N ASN A 197 53.82 23.22 37.58
CA ASN A 197 55.07 23.25 36.82
C ASN A 197 55.71 24.64 36.80
N ARG A 198 54.90 25.71 36.77
CA ARG A 198 55.41 27.08 36.81
C ARG A 198 56.02 27.43 38.17
N THR A 199 55.36 27.03 39.27
CA THR A 199 55.93 27.20 40.63
C THR A 199 57.19 26.35 40.84
N ARG A 200 57.20 25.09 40.36
CA ARG A 200 58.40 24.24 40.41
C ARG A 200 59.57 24.84 39.62
N ASN A 201 59.33 25.40 38.43
CA ASN A 201 60.37 26.08 37.66
C ASN A 201 60.86 27.35 38.36
N SER A 202 60.00 28.12 39.03
CA SER A 202 60.44 29.29 39.81
C SER A 202 61.29 28.93 41.03
N GLU A 203 61.01 27.80 41.68
CA GLU A 203 61.84 27.27 42.77
C GLU A 203 63.21 26.83 42.26
N ILE A 204 63.28 26.09 41.14
CA ILE A 204 64.54 25.68 40.51
C ILE A 204 65.40 26.89 40.11
N PHE A 205 64.80 27.95 39.56
CA PHE A 205 65.53 29.19 39.25
C PHE A 205 66.06 29.91 40.50
N ARG A 206 65.37 29.85 41.65
CA ARG A 206 65.90 30.37 42.93
C ARG A 206 67.08 29.54 43.45
N PHE A 207 67.03 28.22 43.33
CA PHE A 207 68.14 27.35 43.74
C PHE A 207 69.36 27.49 42.82
N ALA A 208 69.18 27.63 41.51
CA ALA A 208 70.27 27.86 40.57
C ALA A 208 71.01 29.19 40.83
N HIS A 209 70.29 30.22 41.31
CA HIS A 209 70.88 31.51 41.64
C HIS A 209 71.71 31.51 42.94
N LEU A 210 71.45 30.55 43.84
CA LEU A 210 72.17 30.40 45.11
C LEU A 210 73.49 29.60 44.97
N HIS A 211 73.69 28.89 43.85
CA HIS A 211 74.88 28.07 43.62
C HIS A 211 75.95 28.73 42.73
N SER A 212 75.66 29.93 42.18
CA SER A 212 76.61 30.72 41.37
C SER A 212 77.45 31.71 42.19
N THR A 213 77.31 31.70 43.52
CA THR A 213 78.10 32.51 44.45
C THR A 213 78.63 31.62 45.57
N ALA A 214 79.56 30.74 45.23
CA ALA A 214 80.48 30.07 46.15
C ALA A 214 81.83 29.96 45.46
#